data_AF-A0A497F9U0-F1
#
_entry.id   AF-A0A497F9U0-F1
#
_cell.length_a   1.000
_cell.length_b   1.000
_cell.length_c   1.000
_cell.angle_alpha   90.00
_cell.angle_beta   90.00
_cell.angle_gamma   90.00
#
_symmetry.space_group_name_H-M   'P 1'
#
loop_
_entity.id
_entity.type
_entity.pdbx_description
1 polymer ?
#
loop_
_entity_poly.entity_id
_entity_poly.type
_entity_poly.pdbx_seq_one_letter_code
_entity_poly.pdbx_strand_id
1 'polypeptide(L)'
;MSGTEILKRYFGVKLRFRCMMCGACCRRYWVCPTHCDIARISKYGGFNPREFLTLMPKERAGNWNAPSFLVKVGGRVGEYYVVIKKRRDGYCFFNEFRGARVLCKVHSYKPLVCRFYPVVYWVKGTSVFFEVHDDAIGFCPGIGRGSIYDLDYLFGVVLRIREEKRMFFELASKWNEAVSRGKINPTFDNLISYIHSRGLEVIEHGGHS
;
A
#
# COMPACT_ATOMS: atom_id res chain seq x y z
N MET A 1 -21.10 -6.80 5.74
CA MET A 1 -21.63 -6.18 4.51
C MET A 1 -21.21 -7.02 3.33
N SER A 2 -22.18 -7.49 2.55
CA SER A 2 -22.07 -8.53 1.54
C SER A 2 -20.98 -8.22 0.51
N GLY A 3 -20.09 -9.18 0.29
CA GLY A 3 -19.15 -9.18 -0.82
C GLY A 3 -19.94 -9.34 -2.11
N THR A 4 -20.33 -8.23 -2.74
CA THR A 4 -20.85 -8.26 -4.11
C THR A 4 -19.76 -8.85 -5.00
N GLU A 5 -20.03 -10.02 -5.56
CA GLU A 5 -19.17 -10.67 -6.54
C GLU A 5 -19.02 -9.73 -7.74
N ILE A 6 -17.83 -9.15 -7.91
CA ILE A 6 -17.55 -8.25 -9.01
C ILE A 6 -17.43 -9.10 -10.27
N LEU A 7 -18.35 -8.91 -11.21
CA LEU A 7 -18.28 -9.52 -12.53
C LEU A 7 -17.19 -8.80 -13.34
N LYS A 8 -16.61 -9.48 -14.34
CA LYS A 8 -15.62 -8.89 -15.27
C LYS A 8 -16.29 -7.86 -16.19
N ARG A 9 -16.69 -6.73 -15.61
CA ARG A 9 -17.35 -5.58 -16.23
C ARG A 9 -16.62 -4.34 -15.77
N TYR A 10 -15.76 -3.81 -16.63
CA TYR A 10 -15.02 -2.61 -16.32
C TYR A 10 -15.10 -1.57 -17.42
N PHE A 11 -14.99 -0.31 -17.02
CA PHE A 11 -14.99 0.85 -17.90
C PHE A 11 -13.81 1.73 -17.52
N GLY A 12 -13.10 2.28 -18.50
CA GLY A 12 -11.93 3.09 -18.19
C GLY A 12 -11.36 3.82 -19.39
N VAL A 13 -10.54 4.81 -19.09
CA VAL A 13 -9.82 5.59 -20.09
C VAL A 13 -8.72 4.75 -20.75
N LYS A 14 -8.48 4.98 -22.05
CA LYS A 14 -7.32 4.43 -22.76
C LYS A 14 -6.06 5.18 -22.34
N LEU A 15 -5.49 4.81 -21.20
CA LEU A 15 -4.32 5.46 -20.62
C LEU A 15 -3.01 4.80 -21.07
N ARG A 16 -2.09 5.57 -21.65
CA ARG A 16 -0.68 5.17 -21.78
C ARG A 16 0.08 5.58 -20.53
N PHE A 17 0.78 4.63 -19.90
CA PHE A 17 1.60 4.95 -18.73
C PHE A 17 2.88 4.10 -18.63
N ARG A 18 3.94 4.75 -18.14
CA ARG A 18 5.13 4.09 -17.61
C ARG A 18 5.65 4.87 -16.40
N CYS A 19 5.91 4.18 -15.30
CA CYS A 19 6.63 4.79 -14.18
C CYS A 19 8.07 5.11 -14.63
N MET A 20 8.39 6.41 -14.72
CA MET A 20 9.72 6.89 -15.13
C MET A 20 10.75 6.83 -14.00
N MET A 21 10.39 6.24 -12.85
CA MET A 21 11.15 6.27 -11.61
C MET A 21 11.59 7.68 -11.18
N CYS A 22 10.88 8.73 -11.60
CA CYS A 22 11.22 10.13 -11.32
C CYS A 22 11.08 10.53 -9.83
N GLY A 23 10.48 9.68 -9.00
CA GLY A 23 10.28 9.91 -7.57
C GLY A 23 9.20 10.96 -7.21
N ALA A 24 8.53 11.55 -8.20
CA ALA A 24 7.49 12.56 -7.98
C ALA A 24 6.36 12.05 -7.05
N CYS A 25 5.71 10.93 -7.40
CA CYS A 25 4.68 10.34 -6.56
C CYS A 25 5.23 9.79 -5.22
N CYS A 26 6.47 9.29 -5.22
CA CYS A 26 7.14 8.81 -4.01
C CYS A 26 7.35 9.93 -2.98
N ARG A 27 7.60 11.16 -3.45
CA ARG A 27 7.73 12.34 -2.62
C ARG A 27 6.39 12.90 -2.17
N ARG A 28 5.38 12.90 -3.05
CA ARG A 28 4.06 13.50 -2.77
C ARG A 28 3.19 12.67 -1.82
N TYR A 29 3.08 11.37 -2.03
CA TYR A 29 2.09 10.54 -1.32
C TYR A 29 2.71 9.77 -0.15
N TRP A 30 1.92 9.57 0.89
CA TRP A 30 2.17 8.54 1.90
C TRP A 30 1.60 7.21 1.41
N VAL A 31 2.33 6.13 1.63
CA VAL A 31 1.91 4.79 1.21
C VAL A 31 1.64 3.98 2.45
N CYS A 32 0.40 3.48 2.59
CA CYS A 32 0.01 2.50 3.59
C CYS A 32 0.11 1.10 2.97
N PRO A 33 1.24 0.39 3.12
CA PRO A 33 1.37 -0.97 2.59
C PRO A 33 0.49 -1.93 3.39
N THR A 34 -0.07 -2.94 2.73
CA THR A 34 -0.73 -4.06 3.41
C THR A 34 0.30 -4.96 4.09
N HIS A 35 -0.14 -5.84 4.99
CA HIS A 35 0.68 -6.93 5.52
C HIS A 35 1.32 -7.79 4.41
N CYS A 36 0.60 -8.03 3.30
CA CYS A 36 1.13 -8.73 2.13
C CYS A 36 2.18 -7.91 1.37
N ASP A 37 1.99 -6.59 1.21
CA ASP A 37 3.03 -5.71 0.64
C ASP A 37 4.31 -5.73 1.49
N ILE A 38 4.17 -5.64 2.82
CA ILE A 38 5.30 -5.65 3.77
C ILE A 38 6.07 -6.97 3.65
N ALA A 39 5.37 -8.09 3.64
CA ALA A 39 5.99 -9.40 3.52
C ALA A 39 6.64 -9.62 2.15
N ARG A 40 6.05 -9.14 1.04
CA ARG A 40 6.70 -9.16 -0.29
C ARG A 40 8.01 -8.38 -0.32
N ILE A 41 8.01 -7.18 0.25
CA ILE A 41 9.20 -6.32 0.31
C ILE A 41 10.30 -6.97 1.15
N SER A 42 9.93 -7.55 2.28
CA SER A 42 10.85 -8.26 3.17
C SER A 42 11.44 -9.49 2.49
N LYS A 43 10.58 -10.39 2.00
CA LYS A 43 10.98 -11.68 1.41
C LYS A 43 11.79 -11.55 0.13
N TYR A 44 11.36 -10.68 -0.79
CA TYR A 44 11.99 -10.56 -2.12
C TYR A 44 13.05 -9.44 -2.18
N GLY A 45 12.99 -8.47 -1.26
CA GLY A 45 13.94 -7.37 -1.22
C GLY A 45 14.99 -7.45 -0.13
N GLY A 46 14.84 -8.38 0.83
CA GLY A 46 15.75 -8.52 1.97
C GLY A 46 15.68 -7.34 2.95
N PHE A 47 14.64 -6.51 2.88
CA PHE A 47 14.50 -5.34 3.76
C PHE A 47 13.80 -5.71 5.07
N ASN A 48 14.39 -5.34 6.20
CA ASN A 48 13.71 -5.52 7.48
C ASN A 48 12.53 -4.51 7.59
N PRO A 49 11.30 -4.98 7.87
CA PRO A 49 10.12 -4.10 8.06
C PRO A 49 10.34 -2.92 9.00
N ARG A 50 11.16 -3.09 10.06
CA ARG A 50 11.48 -2.03 11.02
C ARG A 50 12.23 -0.85 10.38
N GLU A 51 13.01 -1.09 9.33
CA GLU A 51 13.80 -0.05 8.67
C GLU A 51 12.91 0.89 7.84
N PHE A 52 11.98 0.30 7.09
CA PHE A 52 11.21 1.00 6.07
C PHE A 52 9.80 1.40 6.50
N LEU A 53 9.30 0.93 7.64
CA LEU A 53 8.00 1.33 8.17
C LEU A 53 8.13 2.42 9.24
N THR A 54 7.06 3.18 9.39
CA THR A 54 6.88 4.14 10.48
C THR A 54 5.39 4.29 10.79
N LEU A 55 5.10 4.93 11.92
CA LEU A 55 3.75 5.25 12.34
C LEU A 55 3.37 6.66 11.91
N MET A 56 2.16 6.81 11.39
CA MET A 56 1.51 8.10 11.15
C MET A 56 0.30 8.22 12.08
N PRO A 57 0.25 9.23 12.99
CA PRO A 57 -0.91 9.43 13.85
C PRO A 57 -2.17 9.67 13.02
N LYS A 58 -3.22 8.86 13.24
CA LYS A 58 -4.47 8.95 12.48
C LYS A 58 -5.14 10.32 12.63
N GLU A 59 -5.09 10.87 13.84
CA GLU A 59 -5.63 12.20 14.17
C GLU A 59 -5.04 13.32 13.30
N ARG A 60 -3.79 13.18 12.83
CA ARG A 60 -3.14 14.17 11.94
C ARG A 60 -3.32 13.89 10.46
N ALA A 61 -3.61 12.64 10.10
CA ALA A 61 -3.68 12.16 8.73
C ALA A 61 -5.07 12.31 8.10
N GLY A 62 -6.13 12.28 8.91
CA GLY A 62 -7.50 12.14 8.43
C GLY A 62 -7.83 10.69 8.05
N ASN A 63 -8.93 10.47 7.33
CA ASN A 63 -9.34 9.12 6.93
C ASN A 63 -8.72 8.72 5.59
N TRP A 64 -7.69 7.87 5.63
CA TRP A 64 -7.04 7.35 4.43
C TRP A 64 -7.65 6.07 3.88
N ASN A 65 -8.81 5.66 4.40
CA ASN A 65 -9.43 4.38 4.05
C ASN A 65 -8.42 3.22 4.18
N ALA A 66 -7.60 3.25 5.23
CA ALA A 66 -6.66 2.21 5.61
C ALA A 66 -6.92 1.83 7.08
N PRO A 67 -6.60 0.61 7.52
CA PRO A 67 -6.79 0.26 8.92
C PRO A 67 -5.78 1.01 9.81
N SER A 68 -6.25 1.47 10.97
CA SER A 68 -5.40 1.98 12.06
C SER A 68 -5.15 0.90 13.11
N PHE A 69 -4.01 1.01 13.77
CA PHE A 69 -3.56 0.12 14.83
C PHE A 69 -3.38 0.91 16.13
N LEU A 70 -3.77 0.30 17.25
CA LEU A 70 -3.48 0.80 18.59
C LEU A 70 -2.01 0.56 18.92
N VAL A 71 -1.25 1.62 19.15
CA VAL A 71 0.19 1.56 19.46
C VAL A 71 0.51 2.50 20.61
N LYS A 72 1.36 2.05 21.54
CA LYS A 72 1.91 2.85 22.64
C LYS A 72 3.14 3.61 22.16
N VAL A 73 3.03 4.94 22.15
CA VAL A 73 4.10 5.88 21.82
C VAL A 73 4.17 6.93 22.93
N GLY A 74 5.37 7.18 23.47
CA GLY A 74 5.54 8.16 24.56
C GLY A 74 4.69 7.85 25.80
N GLY A 75 4.50 6.56 26.12
CA GLY A 75 3.72 6.11 27.27
C GLY A 75 2.20 6.06 27.06
N ARG A 76 1.67 6.56 25.94
CA ARG A 76 0.22 6.61 25.65
C ARG A 76 -0.14 5.73 24.46
N VAL A 77 -1.27 5.04 24.54
CA VAL A 77 -1.84 4.29 23.41
C VAL A 77 -2.63 5.25 22.54
N GLY A 78 -2.39 5.21 21.23
CA GLY A 78 -3.13 5.99 20.23
C GLY A 78 -3.33 5.20 18.93
N GLU A 79 -4.11 5.76 18.01
CA GLU A 79 -4.35 5.18 16.69
C GLU A 79 -3.34 5.65 15.65
N TYR A 80 -2.71 4.69 14.97
CA TYR A 80 -1.70 4.98 13.95
C TYR A 80 -1.94 4.18 12.67
N TYR A 81 -1.70 4.83 11.54
CA TYR A 81 -1.47 4.12 10.29
C TYR A 81 -0.03 3.64 10.22
N VAL A 82 0.17 2.43 9.69
CA VAL A 82 1.49 1.94 9.31
C VAL A 82 1.77 2.40 7.89
N VAL A 83 2.84 3.17 7.71
CA VAL A 83 3.22 3.73 6.40
C VAL A 83 4.67 3.44 6.06
N ILE A 84 5.01 3.49 4.77
CA ILE A 84 6.40 3.51 4.33
C ILE A 84 7.04 4.84 4.75
N LYS A 85 8.19 4.75 5.41
CA LYS A 85 9.00 5.88 5.87
C LYS A 85 9.41 6.78 4.70
N LYS A 86 9.38 8.09 4.95
CA LYS A 86 10.03 9.07 4.09
C LYS A 86 11.42 9.40 4.61
N ARG A 87 12.35 9.64 3.69
CA ARG A 87 13.65 10.26 3.93
C ARG A 87 13.46 11.73 4.32
N ARG A 88 14.54 12.36 4.83
CA ARG A 88 14.53 13.78 5.21
C ARG A 88 14.21 14.72 4.03
N ASP A 89 14.58 14.34 2.81
CA ASP A 89 14.26 15.07 1.56
C ASP A 89 12.82 14.84 1.05
N GLY A 90 12.03 14.03 1.78
CA GLY A 90 10.65 13.71 1.48
C GLY A 90 10.46 12.51 0.53
N TYR A 91 11.53 11.98 -0.07
CA TYR A 91 11.41 10.80 -0.92
C TYR A 91 11.08 9.54 -0.11
N CYS A 92 10.53 8.52 -0.76
CA CYS A 92 10.28 7.23 -0.13
C CYS A 92 11.61 6.60 0.33
N PHE A 93 11.60 5.85 1.43
CA PHE A 93 12.76 5.10 1.94
C PHE A 93 13.47 4.26 0.87
N PHE A 94 12.71 3.73 -0.09
CA PHE A 94 13.24 2.89 -1.16
C PHE A 94 13.84 3.66 -2.33
N ASN A 95 13.78 5.00 -2.34
CA ASN A 95 14.42 5.78 -3.38
C ASN A 95 15.92 5.93 -3.16
N GLU A 96 16.67 5.71 -4.23
CA GLU A 96 18.11 5.91 -4.30
C GLU A 96 18.45 6.82 -5.49
N PHE A 97 19.38 7.75 -5.31
CA PHE A 97 19.87 8.59 -6.40
C PHE A 97 21.11 7.95 -7.02
N ARG A 98 21.12 7.83 -8.35
CA ARG A 98 22.28 7.41 -9.14
C ARG A 98 22.55 8.51 -10.17
N GLY A 99 23.42 9.45 -9.80
CA GLY A 99 23.59 10.71 -10.53
C GLY A 99 22.28 11.49 -10.58
N ALA A 100 21.87 11.90 -11.78
CA ALA A 100 20.60 12.62 -12.01
C ALA A 100 19.34 11.71 -11.99
N ARG A 101 19.50 10.39 -11.89
CA ARG A 101 18.38 9.43 -11.92
C ARG A 101 17.96 9.03 -10.52
N VAL A 102 16.67 8.82 -10.35
CA VAL A 102 16.10 8.19 -9.15
C VAL A 102 15.77 6.74 -9.48
N LEU A 103 16.19 5.83 -8.61
CA LEU A 103 15.85 4.42 -8.63
C LEU A 103 14.84 4.10 -7.53
N CYS A 104 14.04 3.07 -7.74
CA CYS A 104 13.20 2.47 -6.71
C CYS A 104 13.72 1.06 -6.43
N LYS A 105 14.35 0.86 -5.26
CA LYS A 105 14.96 -0.42 -4.89
C LYS A 105 13.96 -1.58 -4.89
N VAL A 106 12.68 -1.27 -4.69
CA VAL A 106 11.59 -2.26 -4.62
C VAL A 106 10.72 -2.28 -5.87
N HIS A 107 11.15 -1.71 -7.00
CA HIS A 107 10.27 -1.50 -8.15
C HIS A 107 9.54 -2.78 -8.61
N SER A 108 10.24 -3.92 -8.65
CA SER A 108 9.70 -5.22 -9.09
C SER A 108 8.70 -5.83 -8.09
N TYR A 109 8.81 -5.51 -6.81
CA TYR A 109 7.98 -6.03 -5.70
C TYR A 109 7.28 -4.90 -4.91
N LYS A 110 7.07 -3.74 -5.55
CA LYS A 110 6.49 -2.54 -4.92
C LYS A 110 5.05 -2.79 -4.46
N PRO A 111 4.56 -1.99 -3.49
CA PRO A 111 3.19 -2.10 -2.99
C PRO A 111 2.15 -2.05 -4.12
N LEU A 112 1.02 -2.76 -3.96
CA LEU A 112 -0.04 -2.78 -4.98
C LEU A 112 -0.52 -1.38 -5.35
N VAL A 113 -0.70 -0.49 -4.37
CA VAL A 113 -1.09 0.90 -4.63
C VAL A 113 -0.07 1.65 -5.50
N CYS A 114 1.23 1.34 -5.37
CA CYS A 114 2.28 1.91 -6.22
C CYS A 114 2.34 1.28 -7.63
N ARG A 115 1.80 0.07 -7.81
CA ARG A 115 1.62 -0.55 -9.15
C ARG A 115 0.43 0.05 -9.88
N PHE A 116 -0.61 0.36 -9.12
CA PHE A 116 -1.88 0.86 -9.63
C PHE A 116 -1.82 2.35 -10.02
N TYR A 117 -0.99 3.15 -9.34
CA TYR A 117 -0.76 4.56 -9.71
C TYR A 117 -0.32 4.70 -11.19
N PRO A 118 -0.89 5.65 -11.96
CA PRO A 118 -1.71 6.79 -11.54
C PRO A 118 -3.23 6.55 -11.65
N VAL A 119 -3.65 5.29 -11.80
CA VAL A 119 -5.07 4.94 -11.91
C VAL A 119 -5.71 4.94 -10.53
N VAL A 120 -6.97 5.38 -10.45
CA VAL A 120 -7.88 5.18 -9.32
C VAL A 120 -9.07 4.35 -9.78
N TYR A 121 -9.76 3.71 -8.84
CA TYR A 121 -10.94 2.93 -9.15
C TYR A 121 -12.04 3.11 -8.12
N TRP A 122 -13.28 2.92 -8.57
CA TRP A 122 -14.45 2.77 -7.72
C TRP A 122 -15.34 1.65 -8.27
N VAL A 123 -16.24 1.17 -7.42
CA VAL A 123 -17.12 0.05 -7.74
C VAL A 123 -18.57 0.51 -7.63
N LYS A 124 -19.37 0.21 -8.66
CA LYS A 124 -20.80 0.45 -8.68
C LYS A 124 -21.51 -0.84 -9.07
N GLY A 125 -22.25 -1.42 -8.11
CA GLY A 125 -22.79 -2.76 -8.26
C GLY A 125 -21.68 -3.80 -8.48
N THR A 126 -21.77 -4.54 -9.58
CA THR A 126 -20.78 -5.55 -9.98
C THR A 126 -19.70 -5.02 -10.93
N SER A 127 -19.68 -3.72 -11.22
CA SER A 127 -18.77 -3.12 -12.21
C SER A 127 -17.66 -2.29 -11.56
N VAL A 128 -16.46 -2.32 -12.16
CA VAL A 128 -15.27 -1.55 -11.73
C VAL A 128 -15.01 -0.43 -12.74
N PHE A 129 -14.84 0.78 -12.26
CA PHE A 129 -14.55 1.92 -13.10
C PHE A 129 -13.13 2.40 -12.82
N PHE A 130 -12.41 2.78 -13.87
CA PHE A 130 -11.03 3.24 -13.82
C PHE A 130 -10.91 4.69 -14.32
N GLU A 131 -10.27 5.54 -13.54
CA GLU A 131 -9.93 6.92 -13.91
C GLU A 131 -8.45 7.19 -13.67
N VAL A 132 -7.92 8.23 -14.34
CA VAL A 132 -6.64 8.81 -13.94
C VAL A 132 -6.89 9.63 -12.68
N HIS A 133 -6.02 9.49 -11.68
CA HIS A 133 -6.06 10.37 -10.52
C HIS A 133 -5.82 11.82 -10.97
N ASP A 134 -6.74 12.74 -10.63
CA ASP A 134 -6.66 14.14 -11.09
C ASP A 134 -5.33 14.82 -10.72
N ASP A 135 -4.88 14.70 -9.47
CA ASP A 135 -3.56 15.19 -9.04
C ASP A 135 -2.36 14.62 -9.81
N ALA A 136 -2.52 13.51 -10.54
CA ALA A 136 -1.46 12.97 -11.38
C ALA A 136 -1.37 13.68 -12.73
N ILE A 137 -2.46 14.29 -13.21
CA ILE A 137 -2.50 15.02 -14.47
C ILE A 137 -1.65 16.29 -14.33
N GLY A 138 -0.74 16.52 -15.28
CA GLY A 138 0.23 17.62 -15.23
C GLY A 138 1.39 17.41 -14.26
N PHE A 139 1.23 16.58 -13.22
CA PHE A 139 2.27 16.28 -12.24
C PHE A 139 3.13 15.07 -12.61
N CYS A 140 2.52 13.99 -13.12
CA CYS A 140 3.23 12.75 -13.38
C CYS A 140 3.80 12.73 -14.82
N PRO A 141 5.13 12.76 -15.00
CA PRO A 141 5.74 12.75 -16.33
C PRO A 141 5.62 11.39 -17.05
N GLY A 142 5.11 10.36 -16.36
CA GLY A 142 4.89 9.03 -16.92
C GLY A 142 3.58 8.88 -17.68
N ILE A 143 2.63 9.82 -17.51
CA ILE A 143 1.37 9.83 -18.26
C ILE A 143 1.66 10.12 -19.73
N GLY A 144 1.01 9.37 -20.62
CA GLY A 144 1.24 9.44 -22.08
C GLY A 144 2.49 8.69 -22.55
N ARG A 145 3.27 8.09 -21.64
CA ARG A 145 4.47 7.30 -21.96
C ARG A 145 4.16 5.80 -21.88
N GLY A 146 4.97 4.97 -22.54
CA GLY A 146 4.86 3.50 -22.42
C GLY A 146 3.66 2.89 -23.15
N SER A 147 3.29 1.69 -22.69
CA SER A 147 2.17 0.91 -23.24
C SER A 147 0.85 1.44 -22.72
N ILE A 148 -0.21 1.15 -23.46
CA ILE A 148 -1.58 1.32 -22.97
C ILE A 148 -1.77 0.35 -21.80
N TYR A 149 -2.41 0.79 -20.72
CA TYR A 149 -2.77 -0.10 -19.63
C TYR A 149 -3.71 -1.20 -20.12
N ASP A 150 -3.36 -2.42 -19.76
CA ASP A 150 -4.25 -3.56 -19.90
C ASP A 150 -5.30 -3.52 -18.78
N LEU A 151 -6.56 -3.36 -19.15
CA LEU A 151 -7.67 -3.28 -18.21
C LEU A 151 -7.93 -4.62 -17.51
N ASP A 152 -7.62 -5.75 -18.14
CA ASP A 152 -7.69 -7.07 -17.49
C ASP A 152 -6.66 -7.19 -16.39
N TYR A 153 -5.43 -6.75 -16.67
CA TYR A 153 -4.38 -6.65 -15.66
C TYR A 153 -4.80 -5.72 -14.51
N LEU A 154 -5.31 -4.52 -14.80
CA LEU A 154 -5.77 -3.58 -13.78
C LEU A 154 -6.90 -4.16 -12.93
N PHE A 155 -7.85 -4.85 -13.55
CA PHE A 155 -8.93 -5.54 -12.85
C PHE A 155 -8.39 -6.62 -11.90
N GLY A 156 -7.43 -7.44 -12.34
CA GLY A 156 -6.76 -8.41 -11.48
C GLY A 156 -6.04 -7.75 -10.29
N VAL A 157 -5.40 -6.60 -10.51
CA VAL A 157 -4.79 -5.82 -9.43
C VAL A 157 -5.85 -5.28 -8.46
N VAL A 158 -7.01 -4.83 -8.94
CA VAL A 158 -8.12 -4.37 -8.07
C VAL A 158 -8.64 -5.48 -7.18
N LEU A 159 -8.87 -6.68 -7.73
CA LEU A 159 -9.32 -7.83 -6.92
C LEU A 159 -8.32 -8.13 -5.81
N ARG A 160 -7.02 -8.14 -6.13
CA ARG A 160 -5.94 -8.31 -5.14
C ARG A 160 -5.92 -7.21 -4.10
N ILE A 161 -6.01 -5.93 -4.50
CA ILE A 161 -6.05 -4.80 -3.57
C ILE A 161 -7.22 -4.96 -2.60
N ARG A 162 -8.42 -5.28 -3.10
CA ARG A 162 -9.61 -5.44 -2.26
C ARG A 162 -9.44 -6.56 -1.26
N GLU A 163 -8.93 -7.69 -1.70
CA GLU A 163 -8.74 -8.86 -0.84
C GLU A 163 -7.65 -8.62 0.22
N GLU A 164 -6.48 -8.14 -0.19
CA GLU A 164 -5.40 -7.82 0.76
C GLU A 164 -5.82 -6.73 1.75
N LYS A 165 -6.61 -5.75 1.31
CA LYS A 165 -7.17 -4.71 2.18
C LYS A 165 -8.16 -5.28 3.18
N ARG A 166 -9.09 -6.14 2.75
CA ARG A 166 -10.04 -6.85 3.63
C ARG A 166 -9.31 -7.61 4.73
N MET A 167 -8.35 -8.46 4.35
CA MET A 167 -7.52 -9.21 5.28
C MET A 167 -6.75 -8.27 6.24
N PHE A 168 -6.27 -7.13 5.75
CA PHE A 168 -5.54 -6.17 6.58
C PHE A 168 -6.44 -5.46 7.61
N PHE A 169 -7.69 -5.15 7.26
CA PHE A 169 -8.67 -4.65 8.22
C PHE A 169 -8.99 -5.69 9.31
N GLU A 170 -9.15 -6.95 8.93
CA GLU A 170 -9.37 -8.04 9.89
C GLU A 170 -8.16 -8.22 10.83
N LEU A 171 -6.95 -8.15 10.28
CA LEU A 171 -5.71 -8.22 11.04
C LEU A 171 -5.60 -7.10 12.07
N ALA A 172 -5.94 -5.86 11.67
CA ALA A 172 -5.94 -4.70 12.55
C ALA A 172 -7.01 -4.80 13.63
N SER A 173 -8.21 -5.29 13.29
CA SER A 173 -9.29 -5.52 14.26
C SER A 173 -8.82 -6.48 15.37
N LYS A 174 -8.24 -7.63 15.00
CA LYS A 174 -7.69 -8.61 15.95
C LYS A 174 -6.59 -8.03 16.84
N TRP A 175 -5.67 -7.26 16.26
CA TRP A 175 -4.63 -6.56 17.02
C TRP A 175 -5.25 -5.59 18.04
N ASN A 176 -6.12 -4.70 17.57
CA ASN A 176 -6.73 -3.67 18.40
C ASN A 176 -7.55 -4.29 19.55
N GLU A 177 -8.29 -5.36 19.28
CA GLU A 177 -9.05 -6.08 20.30
C GLU A 177 -8.12 -6.69 21.36
N ALA A 178 -7.01 -7.30 20.96
CA ALA A 178 -6.04 -7.89 21.88
C ALA A 178 -5.35 -6.82 22.75
N VAL A 179 -5.03 -5.65 22.17
CA VAL A 179 -4.47 -4.51 22.90
C VAL A 179 -5.47 -3.96 23.91
N SER A 180 -6.73 -3.75 23.53
CA SER A 180 -7.78 -3.26 24.42
C SER A 180 -8.07 -4.21 25.58
N ARG A 181 -7.84 -5.52 25.40
CA ARG A 181 -7.95 -6.54 26.45
C ARG A 181 -6.67 -6.71 27.29
N GLY A 182 -5.63 -5.89 27.06
CA GLY A 182 -4.35 -6.00 27.76
C GLY A 182 -3.56 -7.28 27.47
N LYS A 183 -3.89 -8.00 26.40
CA LYS A 183 -3.24 -9.28 26.04
C LYS A 183 -1.91 -9.10 25.34
N ILE A 184 -1.65 -7.93 24.77
CA ILE A 184 -0.45 -7.62 24.00
C ILE A 184 0.09 -6.26 24.45
N ASN A 185 1.40 -6.16 24.63
CA ASN A 185 2.08 -4.88 24.78
C ASN A 185 2.18 -4.18 23.40
N PRO A 186 1.49 -3.05 23.17
CA PRO A 186 1.32 -2.49 21.84
C PRO A 186 2.52 -1.63 21.41
N THR A 187 3.74 -2.16 21.44
CA THR A 187 4.92 -1.44 20.92
C THR A 187 4.95 -1.47 19.40
N PHE A 188 5.70 -0.55 18.79
CA PHE A 188 5.93 -0.57 17.35
C PHE A 188 6.58 -1.88 16.89
N ASP A 189 7.59 -2.36 17.63
CA ASP A 189 8.29 -3.59 17.28
C ASP A 189 7.39 -4.83 17.34
N ASN A 190 6.50 -4.91 18.35
CA ASN A 190 5.52 -6.00 18.45
C ASN A 190 4.49 -5.93 17.31
N LEU A 191 4.02 -4.72 16.96
CA LEU A 191 3.08 -4.52 15.86
C LEU A 191 3.71 -4.97 14.53
N ILE A 192 4.93 -4.53 14.24
CA ILE A 192 5.62 -4.89 13.00
C ILE A 192 5.86 -6.39 12.92
N SER A 193 6.26 -7.02 14.03
CA SER A 193 6.44 -8.47 14.09
C SER A 193 5.13 -9.21 13.81
N TYR A 194 4.02 -8.76 14.41
CA TYR A 194 2.69 -9.32 14.20
C TYR A 194 2.18 -9.15 12.76
N ILE A 195 2.36 -7.97 12.16
CA ILE A 195 1.96 -7.72 10.77
C ILE A 195 2.79 -8.57 9.80
N HIS A 196 4.11 -8.63 10.03
CA HIS A 196 5.03 -9.31 9.13
C HIS A 196 4.82 -10.82 9.12
N SER A 197 4.66 -11.46 10.29
CA SER A 197 4.43 -12.91 10.37
C SER A 197 3.16 -13.32 9.62
N ARG A 198 2.05 -12.60 9.82
CA ARG A 198 0.79 -12.87 9.10
C ARG A 198 0.88 -12.59 7.61
N GLY A 199 1.68 -11.60 7.20
CA GLY A 199 1.98 -11.38 5.78
C GLY A 199 2.74 -12.55 5.15
N LEU A 200 3.74 -13.10 5.86
CA LEU A 200 4.51 -14.26 5.38
C LEU A 200 3.63 -15.51 5.27
N GLU A 201 2.79 -15.77 6.27
CA GLU A 201 1.83 -16.89 6.24
C GLU A 201 0.97 -16.84 4.96
N VAL A 202 0.44 -15.68 4.59
CA VAL A 202 -0.38 -15.51 3.38
C VAL A 202 0.45 -15.77 2.11
N ILE A 203 1.66 -15.24 2.02
CA ILE A 203 2.50 -15.41 0.82
C ILE A 203 2.97 -16.87 0.66
N GLU A 204 3.17 -17.59 1.77
CA GLU A 204 3.66 -18.97 1.76
C GLU A 204 2.56 -20.00 1.49
N HIS A 205 1.35 -19.76 1.99
CA HIS A 205 0.21 -20.68 1.81
C HIS A 205 -0.69 -20.31 0.62
N GLY A 206 -0.64 -19.06 0.15
CA GLY A 206 -1.50 -18.52 -0.90
C GLY A 206 -0.80 -18.32 -2.24
N GLY A 207 0.02 -19.29 -2.68
CA GLY A 207 0.87 -19.23 -3.88
C GLY A 207 0.22 -18.66 -5.13
N HIS A 208 0.23 -17.33 -5.26
CA HIS A 208 -0.11 -16.58 -6.47
C HIS A 208 0.98 -15.53 -6.67
N SER A 209 2.07 -15.99 -7.29
CA SER A 209 3.03 -15.18 -8.04
C SER A 209 2.32 -14.44 -9.17
#